data_AF-A0AA36GP96-F1
#
_entry.id   AF-A0AA36GP96-F1
#
_cell.length_a   1.000
_cell.length_b   1.000
_cell.length_c   1.000
_cell.angle_alpha   90.00
_cell.angle_beta   90.00
_cell.angle_gamma   90.00
#
_symmetry.space_group_name_H-M   'P 1'
#
loop_
_entity.id
_entity.type
_entity.pdbx_description
1 polymer ?
#
loop_
_entity_poly.entity_id
_entity_poly.type
_entity_poly.pdbx_seq_one_letter_code
_entity_poly.pdbx_strand_id
1 'polypeptide(L)'
;MGVEKAVMAVASAGAILAMAACLIAIPRLYEEINEIHNMVLDGVAVFREETDSAWIEMMDVQLAIAPDSRRPENPFDSIFRRKRQPLPPWCVCELTPVTCPPGPPGPPGPPGLPGWV
;
A
#
# COMPACT_ATOMS: atom_id res chain seq x y z
N MET A 1 39.40 43.46 43.11
CA MET A 1 39.05 44.06 41.81
C MET A 1 39.56 43.27 40.60
N GLY A 2 40.73 42.60 40.63
CA GLY A 2 41.22 41.81 39.48
C GLY A 2 40.54 40.45 39.26
N VAL A 3 40.18 39.73 40.33
CA VAL A 3 39.62 38.37 40.26
C VAL A 3 38.26 38.34 39.55
N GLU A 4 37.36 39.28 39.87
CA GLU A 4 36.03 39.38 39.25
C GLU A 4 36.12 39.58 37.73
N LYS A 5 37.08 40.37 37.25
CA LYS A 5 37.31 40.60 35.82
C LYS A 5 37.83 39.34 35.12
N ALA A 6 38.72 38.59 35.77
CA ALA A 6 39.21 37.32 35.26
C ALA A 6 38.09 36.27 35.16
N VAL A 7 37.23 36.17 36.17
CA VAL A 7 36.08 35.24 36.16
C VAL A 7 35.12 35.57 35.02
N MET A 8 34.77 36.85 34.84
CA MET A 8 33.87 37.28 33.76
C MET A 8 34.48 37.03 32.37
N ALA A 9 35.79 37.23 32.20
CA ALA A 9 36.49 36.96 30.94
C ALA A 9 36.52 35.47 30.60
N VAL A 10 36.82 34.61 31.57
CA VAL A 10 36.84 33.16 31.37
C VAL A 10 35.43 32.63 31.06
N ALA A 11 34.42 33.07 31.80
CA ALA A 11 33.04 32.64 31.58
C ALA A 11 32.52 33.04 30.19
N SER A 12 32.75 34.29 29.77
CA SER A 12 32.34 34.77 28.44
C SER A 12 33.09 34.09 27.31
N ALA A 13 34.40 33.87 27.44
CA ALA A 13 35.18 33.12 26.47
C ALA A 13 34.70 31.67 26.34
N GLY A 14 34.40 31.01 27.47
CA GLY A 14 33.84 29.66 27.49
C GLY A 14 32.49 29.56 26.79
N ALA A 15 31.59 30.53 27.02
CA ALA A 15 30.30 30.58 26.35
C ALA A 15 30.45 30.76 24.82
N ILE A 16 31.36 31.63 24.38
CA ILE A 16 31.63 31.84 22.95
C ILE A 16 32.16 30.56 22.30
N LEU A 17 33.09 29.87 22.95
CA LEU A 17 33.63 28.61 22.45
C LEU A 17 32.56 27.51 22.38
N ALA A 18 31.70 27.41 23.40
CA ALA A 18 30.60 26.45 23.40
C ALA A 18 29.61 26.73 22.26
N MET A 19 29.23 28.00 22.05
CA MET A 19 28.37 28.37 20.92
C MET A 19 29.04 28.06 19.57
N ALA A 20 30.32 28.38 19.41
CA ALA A 20 31.08 28.07 18.20
C ALA A 20 31.13 26.55 17.94
N ALA A 21 31.35 25.75 18.98
CA ALA A 21 31.32 24.29 18.87
C ALA A 21 29.95 23.78 18.40
N CYS A 22 28.84 24.31 18.95
CA CYS A 22 27.49 23.96 18.49
C CYS A 22 27.25 24.34 17.03
N LEU A 23 27.70 25.53 16.62
CA LEU A 23 27.56 26.00 15.23
C LEU A 23 28.35 25.16 14.23
N ILE A 24 29.43 24.49 14.66
CA ILE A 24 30.21 23.57 13.82
C ILE A 24 29.61 22.16 13.86
N ALA A 25 29.23 21.67 15.05
CA ALA A 25 28.74 20.30 15.22
C ALA A 25 27.39 20.07 14.53
N ILE A 26 26.47 21.03 14.59
CA ILE A 26 25.11 20.86 14.03
C ILE A 26 25.14 20.64 12.51
N PRO A 27 25.84 21.46 11.68
CA PRO A 27 25.96 21.21 10.25
C PRO A 27 26.58 19.85 9.93
N ARG A 28 27.61 19.43 10.68
CA ARG A 28 28.27 18.14 10.47
C ARG A 28 27.33 16.97 10.72
N LEU A 29 26.58 17.02 11.82
CA LEU A 29 25.58 16.01 12.13
C LEU A 29 24.48 15.98 11.07
N TYR A 30 24.09 17.14 10.53
CA TYR A 30 23.10 17.19 9.45
C TYR A 30 23.62 16.54 8.16
N GLU A 31 24.87 16.78 7.79
CA GLU A 31 25.55 16.12 6.66
C GLU A 31 25.55 14.60 6.84
N GLU A 32 26.00 14.11 8.01
CA GLU A 32 26.03 12.67 8.34
C GLU A 32 24.64 12.04 8.32
N ILE A 33 23.62 12.70 8.89
CA ILE A 33 22.23 12.20 8.87
C ILE A 33 21.73 12.10 7.43
N ASN A 34 22.00 13.09 6.60
CA ASN A 34 21.56 13.08 5.21
C ASN A 34 22.28 11.98 4.41
N GLU A 35 23.57 11.78 4.65
CA GLU A 35 24.33 10.68 4.03
C GLU A 35 23.77 9.32 4.41
N ILE A 36 23.55 9.07 5.72
CA ILE A 36 22.97 7.82 6.21
C ILE A 36 21.55 7.63 5.66
N HIS A 37 20.75 8.69 5.60
CA HIS A 37 19.40 8.63 5.03
C HIS A 37 19.42 8.18 3.58
N ASN A 38 20.30 8.77 2.77
CA ASN A 38 20.43 8.40 1.35
C ASN A 38 20.95 6.97 1.20
N MET A 39 21.93 6.56 2.00
CA MET A 39 22.45 5.19 2.00
C MET A 39 21.36 4.16 2.33
N VAL A 40 20.50 4.45 3.32
CA VAL A 40 19.40 3.55 3.68
C VAL A 40 18.35 3.48 2.56
N LEU A 41 17.98 4.61 1.97
CA LEU A 41 17.02 4.63 0.86
C LEU A 41 17.54 3.84 -0.35
N ASP A 42 18.81 4.01 -0.70
CA ASP A 42 19.47 3.27 -1.77
C ASP A 42 19.53 1.77 -1.44
N GLY A 43 19.95 1.42 -0.23
CA GLY A 43 19.99 0.03 0.22
C GLY A 43 18.62 -0.66 0.21
N VAL A 44 17.55 0.04 0.59
CA VAL A 44 16.17 -0.49 0.50
C VAL A 44 15.72 -0.64 -0.94
N ALA A 45 16.10 0.28 -1.83
CA ALA A 45 15.77 0.19 -3.25
C ALA A 45 16.43 -1.04 -3.89
N VAL A 46 17.73 -1.25 -3.64
CA VAL A 46 18.47 -2.42 -4.11
C VAL A 46 17.90 -3.70 -3.51
N PHE A 47 17.67 -3.74 -2.19
CA PHE A 47 17.07 -4.92 -1.56
C PHE A 47 15.71 -5.29 -2.16
N ARG A 48 14.89 -4.27 -2.48
CA ARG A 48 13.60 -4.49 -3.14
C ARG A 48 13.79 -5.08 -4.54
N GLU A 49 14.72 -4.55 -5.34
CA GLU A 49 15.00 -5.07 -6.69
C GLU A 49 15.44 -6.54 -6.63
N GLU A 50 16.37 -6.87 -5.73
CA GLU A 50 16.85 -8.24 -5.53
C GLU A 50 15.75 -9.19 -5.00
N THR A 51 14.89 -8.69 -4.12
CA THR A 51 13.77 -9.50 -3.59
C THR A 51 12.69 -9.72 -4.65
N ASP A 52 12.39 -8.70 -5.47
CA ASP A 52 11.39 -8.79 -6.54
C ASP A 52 11.88 -9.71 -7.67
N SER A 53 13.16 -9.64 -8.03
CA SER A 53 13.77 -10.54 -9.01
C SER A 53 13.73 -11.99 -8.53
N ALA A 54 14.11 -12.24 -7.26
CA ALA A 54 14.04 -13.58 -6.66
C ALA A 54 12.58 -14.09 -6.56
N TRP A 55 11.63 -13.20 -6.30
CA TRP A 55 10.21 -13.55 -6.30
C TRP A 55 9.71 -13.95 -7.69
N ILE A 56 10.09 -13.21 -8.73
CA ILE A 56 9.77 -13.53 -10.13
C ILE A 56 10.35 -14.89 -10.50
N GLU A 57 11.61 -15.16 -10.16
CA GLU A 57 12.24 -16.46 -10.41
C GLU A 57 11.51 -17.60 -9.68
N MET A 58 11.14 -17.40 -8.42
CA MET A 58 10.33 -18.37 -7.68
C MET A 58 8.96 -18.62 -8.34
N MET A 59 8.31 -17.55 -8.83
CA MET A 59 7.05 -17.65 -9.54
C MET A 59 7.21 -18.41 -10.86
N ASP A 60 8.28 -18.19 -11.61
CA ASP A 60 8.57 -18.93 -12.85
C ASP A 60 8.76 -20.42 -12.57
N VAL A 61 9.44 -20.78 -11.47
CA VAL A 61 9.54 -22.17 -11.02
C VAL A 61 8.18 -22.74 -10.61
N GLN A 62 7.37 -21.96 -9.91
CA GLN A 62 5.99 -22.37 -9.61
C GLN A 62 5.17 -22.53 -10.89
N LEU A 63 5.31 -21.69 -11.90
CA LEU A 63 4.62 -21.84 -13.19
C LEU A 63 5.13 -23.05 -13.98
N ALA A 64 6.42 -23.37 -13.87
CA ALA A 64 7.04 -24.51 -14.57
C ALA A 64 6.70 -25.87 -13.92
N ILE A 65 6.56 -25.91 -12.59
CA ILE A 65 6.31 -27.15 -11.82
C ILE A 65 4.83 -27.29 -11.44
N ALA A 66 4.09 -26.18 -11.35
CA ALA A 66 2.66 -26.26 -11.14
C ALA A 66 2.06 -27.07 -12.31
N PRO A 67 1.21 -28.07 -12.02
CA PRO A 67 0.40 -28.66 -13.06
C PRO A 67 -0.33 -27.51 -13.74
N ASP A 68 -0.25 -27.48 -15.07
CA ASP A 68 -0.74 -26.41 -15.93
C ASP A 68 -1.84 -25.62 -15.24
N SER A 69 -1.50 -24.43 -14.74
CA SER A 69 -2.51 -23.51 -14.22
C SER A 69 -3.33 -22.93 -15.37
N ARG A 70 -3.44 -23.61 -16.53
CA ARG A 70 -4.73 -23.82 -17.16
C ARG A 70 -5.76 -23.89 -16.03
N ARG A 71 -6.39 -22.73 -15.77
CA ARG A 71 -7.83 -22.71 -15.59
C ARG A 71 -8.33 -23.78 -16.54
N PRO A 72 -9.07 -24.81 -16.08
CA PRO A 72 -9.65 -25.77 -17.00
C PRO A 72 -10.20 -24.97 -18.17
N GLU A 73 -9.72 -25.29 -19.39
CA GLU A 73 -10.05 -24.53 -20.60
C GLU A 73 -11.55 -24.29 -20.56
N ASN A 74 -11.97 -23.04 -20.56
CA ASN A 74 -13.39 -22.78 -20.45
C ASN A 74 -14.01 -23.40 -21.72
N PRO A 75 -14.93 -24.37 -21.64
CA PRO A 75 -15.55 -24.98 -22.83
C PRO A 75 -16.23 -23.95 -23.76
N PHE A 76 -16.31 -22.69 -23.33
CA PHE A 76 -16.82 -21.54 -24.03
C PHE A 76 -15.77 -20.70 -24.81
N ASP A 77 -14.47 -21.05 -24.87
CA ASP A 77 -13.49 -20.25 -25.63
C ASP A 77 -13.57 -20.43 -27.16
N SER A 78 -14.35 -21.40 -27.64
CA SER A 78 -14.74 -21.47 -29.06
C SER A 78 -15.82 -20.44 -29.45
N ILE A 79 -16.33 -19.63 -28.50
CA ILE A 79 -17.54 -18.80 -28.63
C ILE A 79 -17.27 -17.34 -29.06
N PHE A 80 -16.01 -16.89 -29.20
CA PHE A 80 -15.73 -15.78 -30.12
C PHE A 80 -15.85 -16.27 -31.57
N ARG A 81 -17.12 -16.30 -31.96
CA ARG A 81 -17.71 -16.42 -33.29
C ARG A 81 -16.77 -15.98 -34.42
N ARG A 82 -16.37 -16.97 -35.23
CA ARG A 82 -16.21 -16.80 -36.69
C ARG A 82 -17.36 -15.94 -37.21
N LYS A 83 -17.04 -14.97 -38.07
CA LYS A 83 -17.95 -14.04 -38.78
C LYS A 83 -19.40 -14.55 -38.91
N ARG A 84 -20.32 -13.63 -38.59
CA ARG A 84 -21.72 -13.87 -38.18
C ARG A 84 -22.54 -14.90 -38.99
N GLN A 85 -23.02 -15.99 -38.37
CA GLN A 85 -24.09 -16.86 -38.91
C GLN A 85 -25.51 -16.44 -38.44
N PRO A 86 -26.56 -16.45 -39.29
CA PRO A 86 -27.88 -15.91 -38.97
C PRO A 86 -28.55 -16.60 -37.77
N LEU A 87 -29.34 -15.84 -36.99
CA LEU A 87 -29.89 -16.28 -35.71
C LEU A 87 -31.13 -17.20 -35.92
N PRO A 88 -31.25 -18.32 -35.19
CA PRO A 88 -32.36 -19.27 -35.38
C PRO A 88 -33.73 -18.70 -34.97
N PRO A 89 -34.85 -19.22 -35.53
CA PRO A 89 -36.19 -18.62 -35.42
C PRO A 89 -36.81 -18.65 -34.02
N TRP A 90 -36.24 -19.43 -33.09
CA TRP A 90 -36.67 -19.48 -31.68
C TRP A 90 -36.00 -18.42 -30.80
N CYS A 91 -35.07 -17.62 -31.33
CA CYS A 91 -34.38 -16.59 -30.56
C CYS A 91 -35.19 -15.28 -30.59
N VAL A 92 -35.82 -14.93 -29.47
CA VAL A 92 -36.56 -13.67 -29.31
C VAL A 92 -35.61 -12.64 -28.70
N CYS A 93 -35.24 -11.61 -29.48
CA CYS A 93 -34.23 -10.63 -29.10
C CYS A 93 -34.65 -9.69 -27.96
N GLU A 94 -35.95 -9.58 -27.69
CA GLU A 94 -36.47 -8.69 -26.66
C GLU A 94 -37.41 -9.48 -25.76
N LEU A 95 -36.97 -9.70 -24.51
CA LEU A 95 -37.76 -10.42 -23.53
C LEU A 95 -38.98 -9.58 -23.15
N THR A 96 -40.16 -10.21 -23.16
CA THR A 96 -41.39 -9.61 -22.65
C THR A 96 -41.17 -9.20 -21.19
N PRO A 97 -41.33 -7.91 -20.83
CA PRO A 97 -41.06 -7.45 -19.48
C PRO A 97 -41.97 -8.17 -18.48
N VAL A 98 -41.36 -8.89 -17.55
CA VAL A 98 -42.06 -9.60 -16.47
C VAL A 98 -42.30 -8.65 -15.30
N THR A 99 -43.56 -8.32 -15.07
CA THR A 99 -43.97 -7.55 -13.88
C THR A 99 -44.05 -8.51 -12.68
N CYS A 100 -43.07 -8.44 -11.79
CA CYS A 100 -43.08 -9.26 -10.57
C CYS A 100 -44.04 -8.69 -9.51
N PRO A 101 -44.76 -9.55 -8.76
CA PRO A 101 -45.59 -9.09 -7.65
C PRO A 101 -44.74 -8.56 -6.49
N PRO A 102 -45.31 -7.70 -5.61
CA PRO A 102 -44.63 -7.25 -4.41
C PRO A 102 -44.21 -8.43 -3.53
N GLY A 103 -43.03 -8.33 -2.90
CA GLY A 103 -42.54 -9.35 -1.98
C GLY A 103 -43.42 -9.50 -0.73
N PRO A 104 -43.26 -10.60 0.02
CA PRO A 104 -44.02 -10.85 1.24
C PRO A 104 -43.71 -9.79 2.31
N PRO A 105 -44.66 -9.51 3.23
CA PRO A 105 -44.42 -8.65 4.37
C PRO A 105 -43.22 -9.15 5.20
N GLY A 106 -42.42 -8.21 5.70
CA GLY A 106 -41.31 -8.54 6.59
C GLY A 106 -41.76 -9.18 7.90
N PRO A 107 -40.84 -9.84 8.62
CA PRO A 107 -41.15 -10.44 9.92
C PRO A 107 -41.58 -9.37 10.95
N PRO A 108 -42.38 -9.75 11.96
CA PRO A 108 -42.71 -8.86 13.07
C PRO A 108 -41.45 -8.30 13.72
N GLY A 109 -41.47 -7.02 14.05
CA GLY A 109 -40.40 -6.39 14.80
C GLY A 109 -40.22 -7.03 16.19
N PRO A 110 -39.04 -6.84 16.82
CA PRO A 110 -38.82 -7.32 18.17
C PRO A 110 -39.81 -6.68 19.16
N PRO A 111 -40.15 -7.38 20.26
CA PRO A 111 -41.03 -6.84 21.29
C PRO A 111 -40.45 -5.56 21.89
N GLY A 112 -41.33 -4.60 22.18
CA GLY A 112 -40.95 -3.36 22.86
C GLY A 112 -40.38 -3.62 24.25
N LEU A 113 -39.61 -2.65 24.76
CA LEU A 113 -39.09 -2.69 26.13
C LEU A 113 -40.25 -2.73 27.14
N PRO A 114 -40.12 -3.50 28.24
CA PRO A 114 -41.13 -3.53 29.29
C PRO A 114 -41.32 -2.13 29.90
N GLY A 115 -42.58 -1.79 30.20
CA GLY A 115 -42.91 -0.58 30.93
C GLY A 115 -42.38 -0.63 32.37
N TRP A 116 -42.05 0.53 32.93
CA TRP A 116 -41.66 0.65 34.33
C TRP A 116 -42.89 0.52 35.22
N VAL A 117 -42.77 -0.24 36.32
CA VAL A 117 -43.77 -0.31 37.40
C VAL A 117 -43.63 0.90 38.31
#